data_AF-A0A3N5VMS9-F1
#
_entry.id   AF-A0A3N5VMS9-F1
#
_cell.length_a   1.000
_cell.length_b   1.000
_cell.length_c   1.000
_cell.angle_alpha   90.00
_cell.angle_beta   90.00
_cell.angle_gamma   90.00
#
_symmetry.space_group_name_H-M   'P 1'
#
loop_
_entity.id
_entity.type
_entity.pdbx_description
1 polymer ?
#
loop_
_entity_poly.entity_id
_entity_poly.type
_entity_poly.pdbx_seq_one_letter_code
_entity_poly.pdbx_strand_id
1 'polypeptide(L)'
;MSTKEIQQQIVANMKKWQKIEDATVATTGMIIEKTDNPVVHLIMEIIQRDSQMHYRLQEWIADSLESKTVTLTYEELDKIWSLIERHIELEKKTVAMAQQSLEAIKGKKMVIQEYFLNYLAEDEKKHNNLLSHLEGIKKGMRATG
;
A
#
# COMPACT_ATOMS: atom_id res chain seq x y z
N MET A 1 -15.37 -1.21 27.16
CA MET A 1 -13.91 -1.08 27.14
C MET A 1 -13.56 0.39 27.17
N SER A 2 -12.59 0.77 27.98
CA SER A 2 -11.98 2.10 28.01
C SER A 2 -11.14 2.33 26.75
N THR A 3 -10.86 3.60 26.43
CA THR A 3 -9.93 3.97 25.34
C THR A 3 -8.58 3.27 25.48
N LYS A 4 -8.06 3.16 26.70
CA LYS A 4 -6.80 2.48 26.99
C LYS A 4 -6.85 0.99 26.67
N GLU A 5 -7.94 0.30 27.02
CA GLU A 5 -8.12 -1.13 26.68
C GLU A 5 -8.22 -1.34 25.17
N ILE A 6 -8.90 -0.44 24.44
CA ILE A 6 -8.98 -0.48 22.97
C ILE A 6 -7.59 -0.30 22.36
N GLN A 7 -6.81 0.69 22.82
CA GLN A 7 -5.45 0.93 22.34
C GLN A 7 -4.54 -0.28 22.56
N GLN A 8 -4.59 -0.88 23.75
CA GLN A 8 -3.84 -2.11 24.07
C GLN A 8 -4.24 -3.28 23.16
N GLN A 9 -5.54 -3.41 22.85
CA GLN A 9 -6.02 -4.44 21.93
C GLN A 9 -5.49 -4.22 20.50
N ILE A 10 -5.51 -2.98 19.99
CA ILE A 10 -4.99 -2.65 18.67
C ILE A 10 -3.50 -2.98 18.60
N VAL A 11 -2.71 -2.53 19.57
CA VAL A 11 -1.27 -2.82 19.67
C VAL A 11 -1.02 -4.33 19.67
N ALA A 12 -1.75 -5.09 20.49
CA ALA A 12 -1.61 -6.54 20.55
C ALA A 12 -1.94 -7.20 19.21
N ASN A 13 -2.94 -6.69 18.49
CA ASN A 13 -3.30 -7.18 17.16
C ASN A 13 -2.22 -6.85 16.12
N MET A 14 -1.68 -5.63 16.11
CA MET A 14 -0.59 -5.24 15.18
C MET A 14 0.64 -6.14 15.38
N LYS A 15 1.07 -6.34 16.64
CA LYS A 15 2.21 -7.21 16.97
C LYS A 15 1.98 -8.68 16.60
N LYS A 16 0.74 -9.16 16.67
CA LYS A 16 0.38 -10.52 16.19
C LYS A 16 0.37 -10.58 14.66
N TRP A 17 -0.15 -9.56 13.99
CA TRP A 17 -0.20 -9.49 12.53
C TRP A 17 1.21 -9.42 11.94
N GLN A 18 2.13 -8.67 12.54
CA GLN A 18 3.54 -8.64 12.13
C GLN A 18 4.18 -10.04 12.07
N LYS A 19 3.87 -10.92 13.03
CA LYS A 19 4.37 -12.31 13.00
C LYS A 19 3.82 -13.10 11.81
N ILE A 20 2.61 -12.76 11.36
CA ILE A 20 2.02 -13.35 10.14
C ILE A 20 2.75 -12.77 8.92
N GLU A 21 3.04 -11.47 8.88
CA GLU A 21 3.81 -10.87 7.79
C GLU A 21 5.22 -11.48 7.67
N ASP A 22 5.92 -11.70 8.79
CA ASP A 22 7.22 -12.39 8.82
C ASP A 22 7.12 -13.81 8.23
N ALA A 23 6.06 -14.54 8.60
CA ALA A 23 5.81 -15.87 8.04
C ALA A 23 5.50 -15.81 6.54
N THR A 24 4.77 -14.79 6.07
CA THR A 24 4.52 -14.56 4.64
C THR A 24 5.81 -14.26 3.90
N VAL A 25 6.70 -13.41 4.44
CA VAL A 25 8.01 -13.12 3.83
C VAL A 25 8.88 -14.38 3.75
N ALA A 26 8.92 -15.19 4.81
CA ALA A 26 9.68 -16.43 4.81
C ALA A 26 9.13 -17.46 3.81
N THR A 27 7.81 -17.63 3.78
CA THR A 27 7.14 -18.60 2.91
C THR A 27 7.23 -18.23 1.43
N THR A 28 7.07 -16.96 1.08
CA THR A 28 7.31 -16.47 -0.28
C THR A 28 8.76 -16.68 -0.71
N GLY A 29 9.74 -16.44 0.18
CA GLY A 29 11.16 -16.74 -0.07
C GLY A 29 11.41 -18.22 -0.35
N MET A 30 10.84 -19.12 0.45
CA MET A 30 10.96 -20.57 0.22
C MET A 30 10.32 -21.02 -1.11
N ILE A 31 9.23 -20.39 -1.55
CA ILE A 31 8.60 -20.71 -2.85
C ILE A 31 9.49 -20.24 -3.98
N ILE A 32 10.05 -19.03 -3.88
CA ILE A 32 11.01 -18.45 -4.83
C ILE A 32 12.21 -19.39 -5.03
N GLU A 33 12.79 -19.92 -3.95
CA GLU A 33 13.93 -20.85 -4.01
C GLU A 33 13.59 -22.19 -4.68
N LYS A 34 12.31 -22.60 -4.67
CA LYS A 34 11.85 -23.91 -5.17
C LYS A 34 11.34 -23.87 -6.61
N THR A 35 11.22 -22.70 -7.22
CA THR A 35 10.61 -22.56 -8.54
C THR A 35 11.54 -21.84 -9.52
N ASP A 36 11.70 -22.44 -10.70
CA ASP A 36 12.33 -21.77 -11.86
C ASP A 36 11.29 -21.03 -12.73
N ASN A 37 10.00 -21.07 -12.36
CA ASN A 37 8.95 -20.43 -13.14
C ASN A 37 8.98 -18.90 -12.89
N PRO A 38 9.28 -18.08 -13.92
CA PRO A 38 9.44 -16.64 -13.74
C PRO A 38 8.14 -15.92 -13.34
N VAL A 39 6.98 -16.49 -13.69
CA VAL A 39 5.67 -15.91 -13.34
C VAL A 39 5.37 -16.14 -11.87
N VAL A 40 5.60 -17.37 -11.38
CA VAL A 40 5.44 -17.69 -9.95
C VAL A 40 6.42 -16.85 -9.12
N HIS A 41 7.67 -16.76 -9.57
CA HIS A 41 8.69 -15.94 -8.92
C HIS A 41 8.22 -14.49 -8.75
N LEU A 42 7.78 -13.85 -9.83
CA LEU A 42 7.33 -12.46 -9.79
C LEU A 42 6.11 -12.25 -8.87
N ILE A 43 5.15 -13.17 -8.88
CA ILE A 43 3.97 -13.09 -7.98
C ILE A 43 4.41 -13.20 -6.51
N MET A 44 5.35 -14.10 -6.19
CA MET A 44 5.86 -14.22 -4.83
C MET A 44 6.65 -12.98 -4.40
N GLU A 45 7.43 -12.37 -5.30
CA GLU A 45 8.14 -11.12 -5.01
C GLU A 45 7.18 -9.96 -4.73
N ILE A 46 6.09 -9.85 -5.50
CA ILE A 46 5.04 -8.85 -5.27
C ILE A 46 4.48 -8.99 -3.85
N ILE A 47 4.02 -10.20 -3.50
CA ILE A 47 3.43 -10.48 -2.18
C ILE A 47 4.43 -10.23 -1.07
N GLN A 48 5.69 -10.65 -1.26
CA GLN A 48 6.75 -10.46 -0.26
C GLN A 48 6.99 -8.98 0.03
N ARG A 49 7.06 -8.13 -1.01
CA ARG A 49 7.25 -6.68 -0.87
C ARG A 49 6.06 -6.01 -0.19
N ASP A 50 4.84 -6.42 -0.52
CA ASP A 50 3.63 -5.90 0.14
C ASP A 50 3.61 -6.26 1.63
N SER A 51 3.94 -7.51 2.00
CA SER A 51 4.04 -7.93 3.40
C SER A 51 5.08 -7.12 4.19
N GLN A 52 6.22 -6.78 3.59
CA GLN A 52 7.22 -5.92 4.23
C GLN A 52 6.68 -4.51 4.50
N MET A 53 5.90 -3.94 3.57
CA MET A 53 5.26 -2.65 3.76
C MET A 53 4.15 -2.73 4.83
N HIS A 54 3.35 -3.79 4.84
CA HIS A 54 2.33 -4.01 5.87
C HIS A 54 2.94 -4.10 7.26
N TYR A 55 4.04 -4.86 7.42
CA TYR A 55 4.76 -4.97 8.69
C TYR A 55 5.15 -3.58 9.22
N ARG A 56 5.68 -2.72 8.36
CA ARG A 56 6.11 -1.37 8.72
C ARG A 56 4.93 -0.46 9.08
N LEU A 57 3.79 -0.59 8.40
CA LEU A 57 2.57 0.13 8.77
C LEU A 57 2.04 -0.32 10.14
N GLN A 58 2.04 -1.62 10.40
CA GLN A 58 1.64 -2.20 11.69
C GLN A 58 2.55 -1.74 12.83
N GLU A 59 3.86 -1.69 12.59
CA GLU A 59 4.85 -1.17 13.54
C GLU A 59 4.54 0.29 13.89
N TRP A 60 4.34 1.12 12.87
CA TRP A 60 4.04 2.53 13.05
C TRP A 60 2.74 2.74 13.86
N ILE A 61 1.69 1.96 13.57
CA ILE A 61 0.43 2.02 14.31
C ILE A 61 0.66 1.65 15.78
N ALA A 62 1.36 0.55 16.06
CA ALA A 62 1.63 0.12 17.44
C ALA A 62 2.44 1.18 18.21
N ASP A 63 3.52 1.67 17.61
CA ASP A 63 4.40 2.67 18.21
C ASP A 63 3.69 3.99 18.52
N SER A 64 2.80 4.43 17.62
CA SER A 64 2.04 5.67 17.78
C SER A 64 1.06 5.63 18.97
N LEU A 65 0.64 4.44 19.38
CA LEU A 65 -0.25 4.21 20.51
C LEU A 65 0.51 3.93 21.82
N GLU A 66 1.72 3.39 21.76
CA GLU A 66 2.50 3.02 22.95
C GLU A 66 3.40 4.15 23.46
N SER A 67 4.04 4.93 22.58
CA SER A 67 5.11 5.84 23.03
C SER A 67 5.44 7.02 22.12
N LYS A 68 5.04 7.00 20.83
CA LYS A 68 5.38 8.07 19.89
C LYS A 68 4.19 8.99 19.67
N THR A 69 4.30 10.24 20.10
CA THR A 69 3.43 11.29 19.57
C THR A 69 3.88 11.58 18.14
N VAL A 70 3.13 11.08 17.15
CA VAL A 70 3.36 11.43 15.75
C VAL A 70 2.42 12.56 15.39
N THR A 71 2.99 13.70 15.00
CA THR A 71 2.23 14.86 14.53
C THR A 71 2.56 15.10 13.07
N LEU A 72 1.52 15.29 12.25
CA LEU A 72 1.63 15.84 10.91
C LEU A 72 1.03 17.24 10.96
N THR A 73 1.83 18.27 10.64
CA THR A 73 1.35 19.66 10.60
C THR A 73 0.85 20.05 9.22
N TYR A 74 -0.03 21.06 9.15
CA TYR A 74 -0.48 21.59 7.87
C TYR A 74 0.70 22.12 7.06
N GLU A 75 1.64 22.83 7.68
CA GLU A 75 2.79 23.45 7.03
C GLU A 75 3.74 22.41 6.43
N GLU A 76 3.97 21.28 7.11
CA GLU A 76 4.76 20.18 6.57
C GLU A 76 4.10 19.57 5.32
N LEU A 77 2.78 19.36 5.39
CA LEU A 77 2.05 18.79 4.27
C LEU A 77 1.88 19.76 3.10
N ASP A 78 1.71 21.05 3.38
CA ASP A 78 1.57 22.13 2.38
C ASP A 78 2.85 22.32 1.58
N LYS A 79 4.02 22.26 2.23
CA LYS A 79 5.34 22.36 1.57
C LYS A 79 5.56 21.32 0.48
N ILE A 80 5.01 20.12 0.63
CA ILE A 80 5.18 19.02 -0.32
C ILE A 80 3.96 18.86 -1.26
N TRP A 81 2.89 19.63 -1.06
CA TRP A 81 1.62 19.41 -1.72
C TRP A 81 1.71 19.49 -3.25
N SER A 82 2.46 20.45 -3.78
CA SER A 82 2.66 20.59 -5.24
C SER A 82 3.37 19.38 -5.87
N LEU A 83 4.23 18.69 -5.12
CA LEU A 83 4.88 17.46 -5.58
C LEU A 83 3.89 16.28 -5.58
N ILE A 84 3.00 16.23 -4.60
CA ILE A 84 1.92 15.23 -4.53
C ILE A 84 0.95 15.43 -5.69
N GLU A 85 0.53 16.67 -5.97
CA GLU A 85 -0.33 16.98 -7.12
C GLU A 85 0.32 16.56 -8.44
N ARG A 86 1.62 16.84 -8.60
CA ARG A 86 2.37 16.36 -9.78
C ARG A 86 2.39 14.84 -9.87
N HIS A 87 2.50 14.13 -8.74
CA HIS A 87 2.48 12.66 -8.72
C HIS A 87 1.09 12.12 -9.13
N ILE A 88 0.00 12.71 -8.64
CA ILE A 88 -1.38 12.36 -9.05
C ILE A 88 -1.55 12.51 -10.57
N GLU A 89 -0.99 13.55 -11.19
CA GLU A 89 -1.03 13.71 -12.65
C GLU A 89 -0.21 12.64 -13.41
N LEU A 90 0.82 12.08 -12.79
CA LEU A 90 1.54 10.93 -13.35
C LEU A 90 0.72 9.65 -13.21
N GLU A 91 0.06 9.43 -12.07
CA GLU A 91 -0.82 8.26 -11.84
C GLU A 91 -2.01 8.22 -12.82
N LYS A 92 -2.57 9.38 -13.19
CA LYS A 92 -3.61 9.44 -14.23
C LYS A 92 -3.12 8.87 -15.56
N LYS A 93 -1.85 9.09 -15.90
CA LYS A 93 -1.25 8.56 -17.14
C LYS A 93 -1.02 7.06 -17.05
N THR A 94 -0.54 6.55 -15.91
CA THR A 94 -0.34 5.10 -15.70
C THR A 94 -1.66 4.35 -15.74
N VAL A 95 -2.72 4.86 -15.12
CA VAL A 95 -4.09 4.30 -15.22
C VAL A 95 -4.57 4.27 -16.68
N ALA A 96 -4.40 5.36 -17.43
CA ALA A 96 -4.80 5.41 -18.84
C ALA A 96 -4.03 4.37 -19.68
N MET A 97 -2.73 4.22 -19.45
CA MET A 97 -1.90 3.22 -20.13
C MET A 97 -2.32 1.78 -19.78
N ALA A 98 -2.64 1.50 -18.52
CA ALA A 98 -3.14 0.20 -18.09
C ALA A 98 -4.48 -0.14 -18.77
N GLN A 99 -5.41 0.81 -18.82
CA GLN A 99 -6.70 0.63 -19.49
C GLN A 99 -6.57 0.42 -21.00
N GLN A 100 -5.71 1.18 -21.67
CA GLN A 100 -5.40 1.00 -23.10
C GLN A 100 -4.81 -0.39 -23.37
N SER A 101 -3.91 -0.85 -22.50
CA SER A 101 -3.28 -2.17 -22.62
C SER A 101 -4.29 -3.28 -22.43
N LEU A 102 -5.18 -3.19 -21.44
CA LEU A 102 -6.26 -4.15 -21.20
C LEU A 102 -7.23 -4.25 -22.39
N GLU A 103 -7.63 -3.12 -22.97
CA GLU A 103 -8.49 -3.15 -24.17
C GLU A 103 -7.77 -3.72 -25.39
N ALA A 104 -6.47 -3.46 -25.56
CA ALA A 104 -5.69 -4.00 -26.67
C ALA A 104 -5.61 -5.54 -26.66
N ILE A 105 -5.62 -6.15 -25.47
CA ILE A 105 -5.56 -7.61 -25.31
C ILE A 105 -6.91 -8.28 -25.13
N LYS A 106 -8.01 -7.52 -25.17
CA LYS A 106 -9.36 -8.05 -24.98
C LYS A 106 -9.71 -9.11 -26.03
N GLY A 107 -10.21 -10.24 -25.56
CA GLY A 107 -10.53 -11.40 -26.41
C GLY A 107 -9.29 -12.09 -27.00
N LYS A 108 -8.07 -11.74 -26.56
CA LYS A 108 -6.83 -12.45 -26.90
C LYS A 108 -6.52 -13.49 -25.82
N LYS A 109 -5.76 -14.52 -26.18
CA LYS A 109 -5.33 -15.58 -25.24
C LYS A 109 -4.05 -15.17 -24.47
N MET A 110 -4.02 -13.96 -23.92
CA MET A 110 -2.86 -13.38 -23.22
C MET A 110 -3.06 -13.36 -21.70
N VAL A 111 -3.40 -14.52 -21.12
CA VAL A 111 -3.92 -14.65 -19.75
C VAL A 111 -2.97 -14.10 -18.69
N ILE A 112 -1.67 -14.36 -18.81
CA ILE A 112 -0.68 -13.94 -17.81
C ILE A 112 -0.46 -12.42 -17.88
N GLN A 113 -0.41 -11.86 -19.09
CA GLN A 113 -0.31 -10.42 -19.29
C GLN A 113 -1.56 -9.70 -18.81
N GLU A 114 -2.74 -10.25 -19.08
CA GLU A 114 -4.02 -9.73 -18.58
C GLU A 114 -4.04 -9.71 -17.05
N TYR A 115 -3.59 -10.78 -16.40
CA TYR A 115 -3.46 -10.84 -14.96
C TYR A 115 -2.57 -9.71 -14.41
N PHE A 116 -1.35 -9.54 -14.93
CA PHE A 116 -0.44 -8.51 -14.45
C PHE A 116 -0.89 -7.08 -14.80
N LEU A 117 -1.55 -6.87 -15.94
CA LEU A 117 -2.14 -5.57 -16.28
C LEU A 117 -3.28 -5.20 -15.34
N ASN A 118 -4.11 -6.16 -14.93
CA ASN A 118 -5.13 -5.94 -13.91
C ASN A 118 -4.51 -5.61 -12.55
N TYR A 119 -3.47 -6.35 -12.13
CA TYR A 119 -2.72 -6.05 -10.91
C TYR A 119 -2.19 -4.61 -10.91
N LEU A 120 -1.52 -4.18 -11.99
CA LEU A 120 -1.04 -2.80 -12.12
C LEU A 120 -2.20 -1.79 -12.04
N ALA A 121 -3.31 -2.04 -12.74
CA ALA A 121 -4.48 -1.16 -12.71
C ALA A 121 -5.11 -1.05 -11.31
N GLU A 122 -5.08 -2.12 -10.51
CA GLU A 122 -5.53 -2.12 -9.12
C GLU A 122 -4.58 -1.35 -8.21
N ASP A 123 -3.27 -1.47 -8.42
CA ASP A 123 -2.25 -0.77 -7.63
C ASP A 123 -2.31 0.75 -7.84
N GLU A 124 -2.47 1.20 -9.09
CA GLU A 124 -2.66 2.63 -9.37
C GLU A 124 -3.96 3.19 -8.77
N LYS A 125 -5.02 2.37 -8.67
CA LYS A 125 -6.25 2.76 -7.93
C LYS A 125 -5.99 2.85 -6.42
N LYS A 126 -5.19 1.93 -5.88
CA LYS A 126 -4.76 1.96 -4.47
C LYS A 126 -4.02 3.25 -4.16
N HIS A 127 -3.08 3.66 -5.01
CA HIS A 127 -2.31 4.90 -4.82
C HIS A 127 -3.20 6.14 -4.85
N ASN A 128 -4.07 6.27 -5.86
CA ASN A 128 -5.03 7.38 -5.94
C ASN A 128 -5.89 7.49 -4.67
N ASN A 129 -6.36 6.36 -4.14
CA ASN A 129 -7.15 6.34 -2.90
C ASN A 129 -6.32 6.81 -1.70
N LEU A 130 -5.06 6.40 -1.57
CA LEU A 130 -4.18 6.86 -0.48
C LEU A 130 -3.97 8.38 -0.52
N LEU A 131 -3.73 8.94 -1.71
CA LEU A 131 -3.49 10.38 -1.89
C LEU A 131 -4.76 11.21 -1.69
N SER A 132 -5.92 10.71 -2.12
CA SER A 132 -7.22 11.33 -1.86
C SER A 132 -7.53 11.42 -0.35
N HIS A 133 -7.23 10.36 0.39
CA HIS A 133 -7.37 10.40 1.86
C HIS A 133 -6.40 11.41 2.50
N LEU A 134 -5.16 11.50 1.99
CA LEU A 134 -4.19 12.50 2.47
C LEU A 134 -4.65 13.94 2.18
N GLU A 135 -5.28 14.19 1.04
CA GLU A 135 -5.93 15.48 0.74
C GLU A 135 -7.04 15.80 1.75
N GLY A 136 -7.87 14.82 2.07
CA GLY A 136 -8.92 14.94 3.08
C GLY A 136 -8.35 15.35 4.44
N ILE A 137 -7.23 14.73 4.85
CA ILE A 137 -6.51 15.07 6.08
C ILE A 137 -6.03 16.53 6.03
N LYS A 138 -5.39 16.97 4.93
CA LYS A 138 -4.93 18.36 4.77
C LYS A 138 -6.06 19.38 4.90
N LYS A 139 -7.19 19.11 4.24
CA LYS A 139 -8.38 19.99 4.28
C LYS A 139 -8.96 20.06 5.70
N GLY A 140 -9.02 18.92 6.40
CA GLY A 140 -9.47 18.85 7.79
C GLY A 140 -8.58 19.67 8.74
N MET A 141 -7.25 19.60 8.58
CA MET A 141 -6.29 20.37 9.38
C MET A 141 -6.45 21.89 9.20
N ARG A 142 -6.82 22.35 8.01
CA ARG A 142 -7.09 23.78 7.74
C ARG A 142 -8.41 24.27 8.35
N ALA A 143 -9.37 23.39 8.60
CA ALA A 143 -10.66 23.78 9.18
C ALA A 143 -10.62 23.91 10.71
N THR A 144 -9.56 23.39 11.35
CA THR A 144 -9.38 23.36 12.81
C THR A 144 -8.26 24.28 13.32
N GLY A 145 -7.53 24.96 12.43
CA GLY A 145 -6.53 25.98 12.73
C GLY A 145 -6.94 27.35 12.21
#